data_AF-A0A5J4P9P1-F1
#
_entry.id   AF-A0A5J4P9P1-F1
#
_cell.length_a   1.000
_cell.length_b   1.000
_cell.length_c   1.000
_cell.angle_alpha   90.00
_cell.angle_beta   90.00
_cell.angle_gamma   90.00
#
_symmetry.space_group_name_H-M   'P 1'
#
loop_
_entity.id
_entity.type
_entity.pdbx_description
1 polymer ?
#
loop_
_entity_poly.entity_id
_entity_poly.type
_entity_poly.pdbx_seq_one_letter_code
_entity_poly.pdbx_strand_id
1 'polypeptide(L)'
;CTALKYLNTERPIEAGMDAGNMLSMIFGQEKGKAYKILKEIYTLPPNGARVLANEFISYFAPHKKKILKLYYDRSMNNYKGVGADMATQIKKHIEYNSVGDRTGWQVQLMSLGQGNISSNLEYRFFTDLLSGNLARLLFSLEIDQHNCACLKSEMEVTKTKVATGKDTSGLIVKEKTGDKLPTHRLPRESTNLTDALKYLILRKEWIKMWQNGR
;
A
#
# COMPACT_ATOMS: atom_id res chain seq x y z
N CYS A 1 -1.49 -13.66 -12.89
CA CYS A 1 -1.84 -12.23 -13.05
C CYS A 1 -2.45 -11.90 -14.43
N THR A 2 -2.76 -12.91 -15.26
CA THR A 2 -3.33 -12.75 -16.60
C THR A 2 -4.75 -12.18 -16.60
N ALA A 3 -5.48 -12.32 -15.48
CA ALA A 3 -6.82 -11.77 -15.30
C ALA A 3 -6.85 -10.24 -15.08
N LEU A 4 -5.71 -9.59 -14.81
CA LEU A 4 -5.65 -8.15 -14.58
C LEU A 4 -5.66 -7.37 -15.90
N LYS A 5 -6.86 -7.00 -16.38
CA LYS A 5 -7.09 -6.32 -17.67
C LYS A 5 -6.17 -5.12 -17.96
N TYR A 6 -5.83 -4.35 -16.92
CA TYR A 6 -5.06 -3.12 -17.05
C TYR A 6 -3.58 -3.26 -16.67
N LEU A 7 -3.13 -4.45 -16.27
CA LEU A 7 -1.73 -4.71 -15.93
C LEU A 7 -0.87 -4.69 -17.21
N ASN A 8 0.20 -3.89 -17.20
CA ASN A 8 1.25 -3.95 -18.21
C ASN A 8 2.40 -4.83 -17.69
N THR A 9 2.56 -6.01 -18.31
CA THR A 9 3.56 -7.00 -17.89
C THR A 9 5.01 -6.63 -18.18
N GLU A 10 5.24 -5.65 -19.06
CA GLU A 10 6.58 -5.18 -19.46
C GLU A 10 7.13 -4.09 -18.52
N ARG A 11 6.28 -3.53 -17.64
CA ARG A 11 6.66 -2.49 -16.69
C ARG A 11 6.81 -3.05 -15.27
N PRO A 12 7.63 -2.41 -14.41
CA PRO A 12 7.64 -2.72 -12.99
C PRO A 12 6.24 -2.63 -12.38
N ILE A 13 5.98 -3.47 -11.37
CA ILE A 13 4.79 -3.35 -10.52
C ILE A 13 5.11 -2.40 -9.38
N GLU A 14 4.18 -1.53 -9.03
CA GLU A 14 4.27 -0.68 -7.85
C GLU A 14 3.33 -1.22 -6.78
N ALA A 15 3.79 -1.23 -5.52
CA ALA A 15 2.98 -1.70 -4.42
C ALA A 15 3.11 -0.80 -3.18
N GLY A 16 2.00 -0.60 -2.49
CA GLY A 16 1.97 -0.07 -1.15
C GLY A 16 1.82 -1.21 -0.15
N MET A 17 2.52 -1.14 0.97
CA MET A 17 2.43 -2.14 2.04
C MET A 17 2.19 -1.49 3.39
N ASP A 18 1.30 -2.11 4.16
CA ASP A 18 1.09 -1.82 5.57
C ASP A 18 1.38 -3.07 6.40
N ALA A 19 1.99 -2.86 7.58
CA ALA A 19 2.39 -3.91 8.51
C ALA A 19 1.81 -3.66 9.91
N GLY A 20 0.48 -3.48 9.97
CA GLY A 20 -0.27 -3.38 11.22
C GLY A 20 -0.60 -4.74 11.83
N ASN A 21 -1.81 -4.87 12.37
CA ASN A 21 -2.32 -6.13 12.94
C ASN A 21 -2.68 -7.22 11.89
N MET A 22 -2.58 -6.87 10.61
CA MET A 22 -2.44 -7.78 9.47
C MET A 22 -1.39 -7.22 8.51
N LEU A 23 -0.84 -8.08 7.64
CA LEU A 23 0.03 -7.62 6.57
C LEU A 23 -0.79 -7.46 5.29
N SER A 24 -0.69 -6.30 4.65
CA SER A 24 -1.46 -6.01 3.43
C SER A 24 -0.59 -5.36 2.38
N MET A 25 -0.81 -5.75 1.13
CA MET A 25 -0.22 -5.10 -0.04
C MET A 25 -1.29 -4.77 -1.06
N ILE A 26 -1.19 -3.57 -1.62
CA ILE A 26 -1.98 -3.18 -2.78
C ILE A 26 -1.04 -2.93 -3.96
N PHE A 27 -1.46 -3.32 -5.16
CA PHE A 27 -0.66 -3.22 -6.37
C PHE A 27 -1.31 -2.27 -7.36
N GLY A 28 -0.50 -1.43 -7.99
CA GLY A 28 -0.99 -0.50 -8.99
C GLY A 28 0.02 -0.17 -10.07
N GLN A 29 -0.49 0.44 -11.14
CA GLN A 29 0.29 0.98 -12.25
C GLN A 29 -0.41 2.20 -12.86
N GLU A 30 0.40 3.14 -13.33
CA GLU A 30 -0.07 4.22 -14.20
C GLU A 30 -0.49 3.69 -15.57
N LYS A 31 -1.65 4.14 -16.05
CA LYS A 31 -2.15 3.92 -17.41
C LYS A 31 -2.76 5.21 -17.95
N GLY A 32 -2.00 5.94 -18.76
CA GLY A 32 -2.41 7.26 -19.26
C GLY A 32 -2.57 8.25 -18.11
N LYS A 33 -3.72 8.94 -18.03
CA LYS A 33 -4.06 9.85 -16.91
C LYS A 33 -4.74 9.17 -15.73
N ALA A 34 -4.68 7.84 -15.64
CA ALA A 34 -5.23 7.09 -14.52
C ALA A 34 -4.13 6.33 -13.78
N TYR A 35 -4.25 6.28 -12.45
CA TYR A 35 -3.53 5.33 -11.62
C TYR A 35 -4.49 4.18 -11.27
N LYS A 36 -4.19 2.98 -11.77
CA LYS A 36 -5.06 1.80 -11.58
C LYS A 36 -4.57 1.03 -10.36
N ILE A 37 -5.43 0.86 -9.36
CA ILE A 37 -5.24 -0.14 -8.30
C ILE A 37 -5.79 -1.46 -8.81
N LEU A 38 -4.90 -2.41 -9.03
CA LEU A 38 -5.15 -3.62 -9.81
C LEU A 38 -5.47 -4.83 -8.94
N LYS A 39 -4.86 -4.93 -7.75
CA LYS A 39 -4.96 -6.11 -6.90
C LYS A 39 -4.65 -5.75 -5.45
N GLU A 40 -5.36 -6.38 -4.54
CA GLU A 40 -4.95 -6.50 -3.14
C GLU A 40 -4.50 -7.94 -2.83
N ILE A 41 -3.55 -8.08 -1.92
CA ILE A 41 -3.27 -9.34 -1.21
C ILE A 41 -3.06 -9.00 0.27
N TYR A 42 -3.36 -9.94 1.14
CA TYR A 42 -3.15 -9.77 2.57
C TYR A 42 -2.96 -11.12 3.26
N THR A 43 -2.35 -11.08 4.44
CA THR A 43 -2.26 -12.25 5.32
C THR A 43 -2.68 -11.89 6.73
N LEU A 44 -3.43 -12.81 7.35
CA LEU A 44 -3.90 -12.71 8.71
C LEU A 44 -3.02 -13.55 9.66
N PRO A 45 -2.82 -13.11 10.92
CA PRO A 45 -2.20 -13.95 11.94
C PRO A 45 -2.83 -15.35 12.02
N PRO A 46 -2.04 -16.42 12.21
CA PRO A 46 -0.61 -16.43 12.50
C PRO A 46 0.31 -16.35 11.27
N ASN A 47 -0.24 -16.15 10.06
CA ASN A 47 0.58 -16.07 8.84
C ASN A 47 1.42 -14.79 8.83
N GLY A 48 2.69 -14.92 8.44
CA GLY A 48 3.65 -13.81 8.36
C GLY A 48 4.05 -13.45 6.93
N ALA A 49 5.08 -12.60 6.82
CA ALA A 49 5.56 -12.02 5.56
C ALA A 49 5.92 -13.06 4.48
N ARG A 50 6.35 -14.26 4.85
CA ARG A 50 6.64 -15.35 3.90
C ARG A 50 5.40 -15.78 3.13
N VAL A 51 4.25 -15.92 3.79
CA VAL A 51 3.00 -16.33 3.13
C VAL A 51 2.56 -15.25 2.14
N LEU A 52 2.62 -13.99 2.55
CA LEU A 52 2.32 -12.83 1.70
C LEU A 52 3.24 -12.76 0.47
N ALA A 53 4.54 -12.98 0.66
CA ALA A 53 5.51 -13.02 -0.43
C ALA A 53 5.24 -14.18 -1.40
N ASN A 54 4.92 -15.36 -0.89
CA ASN A 54 4.61 -16.52 -1.73
C ASN A 54 3.35 -16.29 -2.57
N GLU A 55 2.32 -15.65 -1.99
CA GLU A 55 1.12 -15.26 -2.74
C GLU A 55 1.46 -14.26 -3.85
N PHE A 56 2.27 -13.23 -3.57
CA PHE A 56 2.77 -12.30 -4.58
C PHE A 56 3.52 -13.03 -5.70
N ILE A 57 4.49 -13.88 -5.36
CA ILE A 57 5.33 -14.60 -6.32
C ILE A 57 4.45 -15.50 -7.21
N SER A 58 3.53 -16.25 -6.61
CA SER A 58 2.62 -17.15 -7.31
C SER A 58 1.68 -16.37 -8.23
N TYR A 59 1.00 -15.35 -7.70
CA TYR A 59 0.03 -14.58 -8.45
C TYR A 59 0.67 -13.85 -9.63
N PHE A 60 1.85 -13.26 -9.46
CA PHE A 60 2.57 -12.54 -10.51
C PHE A 60 3.62 -13.40 -11.23
N ALA A 61 3.59 -14.73 -11.09
CA ALA A 61 4.50 -15.64 -11.79
C ALA A 61 4.56 -15.41 -13.32
N PRO A 62 3.45 -15.10 -14.03
CA PRO A 62 3.50 -14.81 -15.47
C PRO A 62 4.05 -13.42 -15.85
N HIS A 63 4.23 -12.51 -14.87
CA HIS A 63 4.64 -11.14 -15.14
C HIS A 63 6.07 -11.09 -15.69
N LYS A 64 6.30 -10.46 -16.85
CA LYS A 64 7.60 -10.51 -17.54
C LYS A 64 8.67 -9.66 -16.85
N LYS A 65 8.34 -8.41 -16.52
CA LYS A 65 9.29 -7.50 -15.86
C LYS A 65 9.29 -7.71 -14.35
N LYS A 66 10.18 -8.59 -13.88
CA LYS A 66 10.30 -9.00 -12.46
C LYS A 66 10.90 -7.93 -11.53
N ILE A 67 10.36 -6.71 -11.56
CA ILE A 67 10.73 -5.62 -10.65
C ILE A 67 9.48 -5.20 -9.87
N LEU A 68 9.58 -5.18 -8.55
CA LEU A 68 8.59 -4.62 -7.65
C LEU A 68 9.15 -3.35 -6.99
N LYS A 69 8.46 -2.22 -7.15
CA LYS A 69 8.70 -0.98 -6.41
C LYS A 69 7.79 -0.94 -5.20
N LEU A 70 8.37 -1.07 -4.01
CA LEU A 70 7.64 -1.21 -2.76
C LEU A 70 7.70 0.09 -1.94
N TYR A 71 6.53 0.66 -1.68
CA TYR A 71 6.29 1.82 -0.84
C TYR A 71 5.65 1.37 0.48
N TYR A 72 6.07 1.93 1.61
CA TYR A 72 5.70 1.40 2.92
C TYR A 72 5.98 2.42 4.04
N ASP A 73 5.49 2.16 5.26
CA ASP A 73 5.73 3.05 6.40
C ASP A 73 7.20 3.10 6.82
N ARG A 74 7.71 4.29 7.16
CA ARG A 74 9.09 4.44 7.67
C ARG A 74 9.40 3.55 8.87
N SER A 75 8.43 3.28 9.75
CA SER A 75 8.59 2.44 10.94
C SER A 75 8.92 1.00 10.61
N MET A 76 8.60 0.52 9.41
CA MET A 76 9.00 -0.82 8.95
C MET A 76 10.50 -0.94 8.68
N ASN A 77 11.26 0.17 8.72
CA ASN A 77 12.72 0.17 8.66
C ASN A 77 13.39 0.01 10.05
N ASN A 78 12.62 -0.07 11.14
CA ASN A 78 13.20 -0.13 12.48
C ASN A 78 13.97 -1.45 12.69
N TYR A 79 15.20 -1.34 13.20
CA TYR A 79 16.15 -2.43 13.53
C TYR A 79 16.86 -3.16 12.38
N LYS A 80 17.45 -2.39 11.43
CA LYS A 80 18.42 -2.91 10.44
C LYS A 80 19.58 -3.71 11.05
N GLY A 81 19.95 -3.43 12.31
CA GLY A 81 21.07 -4.09 13.00
C GLY A 81 20.80 -5.51 13.51
N VAL A 82 19.53 -5.97 13.55
CA VAL A 82 19.15 -7.27 14.14
C VAL A 82 18.41 -8.17 13.14
N GLY A 83 18.29 -7.76 11.88
CA GLY A 83 17.63 -8.56 10.83
C GLY A 83 16.11 -8.70 10.97
N ALA A 84 15.48 -7.86 11.81
CA ALA A 84 14.06 -7.92 12.14
C ALA A 84 13.21 -6.83 11.43
N ASP A 85 13.78 -6.00 10.55
CA ASP A 85 13.01 -4.97 9.86
C ASP A 85 12.08 -5.59 8.79
N MET A 86 10.78 -5.28 8.88
CA MET A 86 9.74 -5.90 8.05
C MET A 86 9.96 -5.64 6.55
N ALA A 87 10.50 -4.46 6.20
CA ALA A 87 10.80 -4.09 4.82
C ALA A 87 11.89 -4.98 4.18
N THR A 88 12.97 -5.27 4.91
CA THR A 88 14.02 -6.19 4.44
C THR A 88 13.54 -7.64 4.45
N GLN A 89 12.72 -8.03 5.43
CA GLN A 89 12.14 -9.38 5.46
C GLN A 89 11.25 -9.65 4.24
N ILE A 90 10.28 -8.78 3.95
CA ILE A 90 9.40 -8.96 2.78
C ILE A 90 10.19 -8.91 1.48
N LYS A 91 11.18 -8.01 1.36
CA LYS A 91 12.11 -7.98 0.22
C LYS A 91 12.82 -9.32 0.05
N LYS A 92 13.45 -9.84 1.12
CA LYS A 92 14.16 -11.12 1.07
C LYS A 92 13.22 -12.26 0.69
N HIS A 93 12.00 -12.30 1.23
CA HIS A 93 11.03 -13.34 0.94
C HIS A 93 10.48 -13.28 -0.49
N ILE A 94 10.40 -12.08 -1.09
CA ILE A 94 10.01 -11.94 -2.49
C ILE A 94 11.17 -12.33 -3.42
N GLU A 95 12.41 -11.95 -3.10
CA GLU A 95 13.58 -12.22 -3.96
C GLU A 95 14.08 -13.67 -3.86
N TYR A 96 13.82 -14.35 -2.74
CA TYR A 96 14.25 -15.72 -2.48
C TYR A 96 13.11 -16.57 -1.91
N ASN A 97 12.95 -17.80 -2.43
CA ASN A 97 11.96 -18.76 -1.95
C ASN A 97 12.34 -19.33 -0.56
N SER A 98 11.60 -20.31 -0.04
CA SER A 98 11.84 -20.90 1.29
C SER A 98 13.10 -21.76 1.37
N VAL A 99 13.60 -22.29 0.24
CA VAL A 99 14.80 -23.14 0.17
C VAL A 99 16.07 -22.35 -0.17
N GLY A 100 15.93 -21.06 -0.50
CA GLY A 100 17.05 -20.13 -0.72
C GLY A 100 17.30 -19.76 -2.19
N ASP A 101 16.53 -20.29 -3.13
CA ASP A 101 16.70 -19.97 -4.55
C ASP A 101 16.09 -18.62 -4.92
N ARG A 102 16.69 -17.97 -5.92
CA ARG A 102 16.17 -16.75 -6.53
C ARG A 102 14.81 -17.01 -7.18
N THR A 103 13.84 -16.16 -6.88
CA THR A 103 12.51 -16.20 -7.53
C THR A 103 12.47 -15.51 -8.89
N GLY A 104 13.56 -14.80 -9.23
CA GLY A 104 13.66 -13.90 -10.38
C GLY A 104 13.16 -12.48 -10.11
N TRP A 105 12.50 -12.22 -8.98
CA TRP A 105 12.08 -10.87 -8.59
C TRP A 105 13.22 -10.04 -8.00
N GLN A 106 13.18 -8.75 -8.29
CA GLN A 106 13.97 -7.71 -7.64
C GLN A 106 13.02 -6.71 -6.98
N VAL A 107 13.22 -6.45 -5.68
CA VAL A 107 12.43 -5.48 -4.91
C VAL A 107 13.23 -4.20 -4.70
N GLN A 108 12.65 -3.07 -5.07
CA GLN A 108 13.17 -1.73 -4.84
C GLN A 108 12.39 -1.09 -3.67
N LEU A 109 13.06 -0.84 -2.56
CA LEU A 109 12.47 -0.21 -1.38
C LEU A 109 12.41 1.31 -1.59
N MET A 110 11.24 1.83 -1.93
CA MET A 110 11.04 3.21 -2.37
C MET A 110 10.89 4.21 -1.21
N SER A 111 10.57 3.73 -0.02
CA SER A 111 10.33 4.57 1.17
C SER A 111 11.57 4.78 2.05
N LEU A 112 12.75 4.34 1.60
CA LEU A 112 14.01 4.64 2.28
C LEU A 112 14.28 6.15 2.25
N GLY A 113 14.35 6.77 3.44
CA GLY A 113 14.55 8.22 3.57
C GLY A 113 13.28 9.06 3.35
N GLN A 114 12.10 8.44 3.26
CA GLN A 114 10.83 9.15 3.16
C GLN A 114 10.47 9.83 4.50
N GLY A 115 10.00 11.08 4.43
CA GLY A 115 9.50 11.84 5.57
C GLY A 115 8.18 11.29 6.11
N ASN A 116 7.77 11.77 7.29
CA ASN A 116 6.50 11.36 7.89
C ASN A 116 5.31 11.90 7.05
N ILE A 117 4.31 11.06 6.79
CA ILE A 117 3.05 11.47 6.17
C ILE A 117 2.07 11.78 7.31
N SER A 118 1.70 13.05 7.50
CA SER A 118 0.75 13.42 8.55
C SER A 118 -0.68 13.07 8.16
N SER A 119 -1.53 12.77 9.15
CA SER A 119 -2.95 12.42 8.91
C SER A 119 -3.72 13.52 8.18
N ASN A 120 -3.43 14.79 8.48
CA ASN A 120 -4.07 15.92 7.81
C ASN A 120 -3.62 16.06 6.35
N LEU A 121 -2.33 15.78 6.07
CA LEU A 121 -1.82 15.74 4.70
C LEU A 121 -2.54 14.66 3.90
N GLU A 122 -2.65 13.45 4.47
CA GLU A 122 -3.39 12.34 3.88
C GLU A 122 -4.84 12.72 3.59
N TYR A 123 -5.56 13.21 4.60
CA TYR A 123 -6.97 13.56 4.46
C TYR A 123 -7.20 14.58 3.33
N ARG A 124 -6.43 15.68 3.33
CA ARG A 124 -6.58 16.74 2.32
C ARG A 124 -6.20 16.26 0.91
N PHE A 125 -5.13 15.49 0.78
CA PHE A 125 -4.69 15.01 -0.53
C PHE A 125 -5.69 14.01 -1.12
N PHE A 126 -6.15 13.02 -0.34
CA PHE A 126 -7.13 12.06 -0.83
C PHE A 126 -8.50 12.68 -1.08
N THR A 127 -8.90 13.71 -0.32
CA THR A 127 -10.13 14.46 -0.61
C THR A 127 -10.06 15.09 -2.00
N ASP A 128 -8.95 15.77 -2.34
CA ASP A 128 -8.77 16.37 -3.66
C ASP A 128 -8.66 15.30 -4.77
N LEU A 129 -7.92 14.21 -4.51
CA LEU A 129 -7.72 13.14 -5.48
C LEU A 129 -9.04 12.44 -5.84
N LEU A 130 -9.80 12.03 -4.81
CA LEU A 130 -11.03 11.27 -4.98
C LEU A 130 -12.19 12.12 -5.49
N SER A 131 -12.16 13.43 -5.24
CA SER A 131 -13.11 14.38 -5.85
C SER A 131 -12.82 14.67 -7.34
N GLY A 132 -11.71 14.14 -7.88
CA GLY A 132 -11.30 14.36 -9.26
C GLY A 132 -10.55 15.68 -9.51
N ASN A 133 -10.32 16.49 -8.47
CA ASN A 133 -9.65 17.79 -8.58
C ASN A 133 -8.20 17.64 -9.09
N LEU A 134 -7.58 16.48 -8.86
CA LEU A 134 -6.21 16.19 -9.29
C LEU A 134 -6.11 15.47 -10.63
N ALA A 135 -7.22 15.14 -11.31
CA ALA A 135 -7.18 14.35 -12.54
C ALA A 135 -6.40 15.00 -13.69
N ARG A 136 -6.35 16.34 -13.73
CA ARG A 136 -5.55 17.09 -14.73
C ARG A 136 -4.08 17.24 -14.33
N LEU A 137 -3.81 17.44 -13.04
CA LEU A 137 -2.49 17.72 -12.49
C LEU A 137 -1.65 16.44 -12.29
N LEU A 138 -2.31 15.38 -11.82
CA LEU A 138 -1.74 14.07 -11.52
C LEU A 138 -2.45 13.00 -12.35
N PHE A 139 -3.48 12.37 -11.77
CA PHE A 139 -4.22 11.27 -12.36
C PHE A 139 -5.58 11.12 -11.68
N SER A 140 -6.51 10.41 -12.34
CA SER A 140 -7.66 9.80 -11.66
C SER A 140 -7.23 8.51 -10.96
N LEU A 141 -7.71 8.29 -9.73
CA LEU A 141 -7.51 7.01 -9.05
C LEU A 141 -8.66 6.07 -9.37
N GLU A 142 -8.36 4.89 -9.91
CA GLU A 142 -9.36 3.89 -10.24
C GLU A 142 -9.04 2.56 -9.58
N ILE A 143 -10.02 1.96 -8.91
CA ILE A 143 -9.85 0.75 -8.11
C ILE A 143 -10.62 -0.39 -8.75
N ASP A 144 -9.94 -1.52 -8.99
CA ASP A 144 -10.58 -2.73 -9.49
C ASP A 144 -11.53 -3.30 -8.42
N GLN A 145 -12.84 -3.18 -8.64
CA GLN A 145 -13.86 -3.58 -7.67
C GLN A 145 -13.84 -5.08 -7.32
N HIS A 146 -13.32 -5.93 -8.20
CA HIS A 146 -13.32 -7.39 -8.00
C HIS A 146 -12.03 -7.85 -7.34
N ASN A 147 -10.90 -7.30 -7.77
CA ASN A 147 -9.59 -7.66 -7.27
C ASN A 147 -9.18 -6.87 -6.01
N CYS A 148 -9.95 -5.85 -5.63
CA CYS A 148 -9.71 -4.98 -4.48
C CYS A 148 -10.98 -4.77 -3.63
N ALA A 149 -11.78 -5.85 -3.44
CA ALA A 149 -13.05 -5.77 -2.74
C ALA A 149 -12.90 -5.40 -1.25
N CYS A 150 -11.81 -5.83 -0.62
CA CYS A 150 -11.52 -5.52 0.78
C CYS A 150 -11.10 -4.06 0.94
N LEU A 151 -10.24 -3.54 0.05
CA LEU A 151 -9.88 -2.12 0.00
C LEU A 151 -11.11 -1.24 -0.21
N LYS A 152 -12.00 -1.61 -1.15
CA LYS A 152 -13.28 -0.92 -1.35
C LYS A 152 -14.09 -0.89 -0.05
N SER A 153 -14.22 -2.03 0.62
CA SER A 153 -14.92 -2.14 1.90
C SER A 153 -14.31 -1.21 2.94
N GLU A 154 -12.99 -1.26 3.16
CA GLU A 154 -12.32 -0.38 4.13
C GLU A 154 -12.55 1.10 3.80
N MET A 155 -12.48 1.50 2.52
CA MET A 155 -12.74 2.88 2.10
C MET A 155 -14.18 3.34 2.38
N GLU A 156 -15.16 2.43 2.30
CA GLU A 156 -16.57 2.73 2.53
C GLU A 156 -16.95 2.76 4.02
N VAL A 157 -16.30 1.94 4.85
CA VAL A 157 -16.65 1.79 6.28
C VAL A 157 -15.78 2.63 7.22
N THR A 158 -14.59 3.04 6.79
CA THR A 158 -13.67 3.81 7.64
C THR A 158 -14.23 5.20 7.94
N LYS A 159 -14.53 5.45 9.22
CA LYS A 159 -14.97 6.76 9.70
C LYS A 159 -13.79 7.67 9.97
N THR A 160 -14.05 8.97 10.02
CA THR A 160 -13.11 9.98 10.52
C THR A 160 -13.49 10.41 11.94
N LYS A 161 -12.49 10.83 12.71
CA LYS A 161 -12.67 11.49 13.99
C LYS A 161 -11.76 12.72 14.09
N VAL A 162 -12.13 13.65 14.94
CA VAL A 162 -11.24 14.76 15.33
C VAL A 162 -10.33 14.26 16.44
N ALA A 163 -9.02 14.35 16.24
CA ALA A 163 -8.05 13.98 17.26
C ALA A 163 -8.07 15.01 18.41
N THR A 164 -7.94 14.51 19.64
CA THR A 164 -7.98 15.31 20.89
C THR A 164 -6.64 15.27 21.65
N GLY A 165 -5.57 14.76 21.01
CA GLY A 165 -4.26 14.60 21.64
C GLY A 165 -3.49 15.93 21.74
N LYS A 166 -2.52 15.99 22.67
CA LYS A 166 -1.74 17.19 23.01
C LYS A 166 -1.11 17.90 21.78
N ASP A 167 -0.64 17.13 20.80
CA ASP A 167 0.01 17.62 19.58
C ASP A 167 -0.81 17.41 18.29
N THR A 168 -2.00 16.81 18.40
CA THR A 168 -2.87 16.46 17.24
C THR A 168 -4.28 17.03 17.37
N SER A 169 -4.52 17.86 18.38
CA SER A 169 -5.82 18.46 18.65
C SER A 169 -6.36 19.19 17.42
N GLY A 170 -7.60 18.87 17.03
CA GLY A 170 -8.27 19.49 15.88
C GLY A 170 -7.95 18.87 14.52
N LEU A 171 -7.04 17.89 14.44
CA LEU A 171 -6.74 17.20 13.17
C LEU A 171 -7.80 16.14 12.86
N ILE A 172 -8.24 16.09 11.61
CA ILE A 172 -9.07 15.00 11.10
C ILE A 172 -8.18 13.78 10.88
N VAL A 173 -8.52 12.66 11.51
CA VAL A 173 -7.80 11.39 11.42
C VAL A 173 -8.78 10.24 11.17
N LYS A 174 -8.30 9.14 10.58
CA LYS A 174 -9.09 7.90 10.52
C LYS A 174 -9.41 7.40 11.93
N GLU A 175 -10.65 6.96 12.14
CA GLU A 175 -11.03 6.24 13.34
C GLU A 175 -10.56 4.80 13.26
N LYS A 176 -9.34 4.54 13.75
CA LYS A 176 -8.76 3.19 13.77
C LYS A 176 -9.38 2.35 14.89
N THR A 177 -10.25 1.42 14.52
CA THR A 177 -10.85 0.42 15.42
C THR A 177 -10.29 -0.99 15.20
N GLY A 178 -9.37 -1.14 14.24
CA GLY A 178 -8.82 -2.42 13.79
C GLY A 178 -8.29 -3.32 14.91
N ASP A 179 -7.61 -2.76 15.91
CA ASP A 179 -7.02 -3.53 17.02
C ASP A 179 -8.06 -4.24 17.90
N LYS A 180 -9.33 -3.83 17.81
CA LYS A 180 -10.45 -4.43 18.56
C LYS A 180 -11.24 -5.44 17.72
N LEU A 181 -10.92 -5.57 16.43
CA LEU A 181 -11.66 -6.45 15.53
C LEU A 181 -11.15 -7.89 15.62
N PRO A 182 -12.06 -8.88 15.56
CA PRO A 182 -11.69 -10.26 15.28
C PRO A 182 -10.87 -10.37 13.99
N THR A 183 -9.88 -11.25 13.98
CA THR A 183 -8.92 -11.42 12.87
C THR A 183 -9.58 -11.57 11.50
N HIS A 184 -10.68 -12.31 11.39
CA HIS A 184 -11.37 -12.54 10.13
C HIS A 184 -12.07 -11.28 9.55
N ARG A 185 -12.31 -10.25 10.37
CA ARG A 185 -12.95 -8.99 9.95
C ARG A 185 -11.93 -7.94 9.49
N LEU A 186 -10.66 -8.10 9.87
CA LEU A 186 -9.61 -7.12 9.59
C LEU A 186 -9.56 -6.69 8.11
N PRO A 187 -9.59 -7.59 7.11
CA PRO A 187 -9.42 -7.17 5.72
C PRO A 187 -10.50 -6.19 5.24
N ARG A 188 -11.72 -6.26 5.79
CA ARG A 188 -12.86 -5.48 5.30
C ARG A 188 -13.18 -4.25 6.14
N GLU A 189 -12.74 -4.23 7.38
CA GLU A 189 -13.20 -3.28 8.39
C GLU A 189 -12.07 -2.56 9.14
N SER A 190 -10.81 -2.94 8.88
CA SER A 190 -9.65 -2.24 9.41
C SER A 190 -9.30 -1.01 8.55
N THR A 191 -8.10 -0.45 8.76
CA THR A 191 -7.52 0.57 7.89
C THR A 191 -6.24 0.10 7.20
N ASN A 192 -5.91 -1.20 7.24
CA ASN A 192 -4.63 -1.71 6.78
C ASN A 192 -4.45 -1.57 5.25
N LEU A 193 -5.47 -1.91 4.46
CA LEU A 193 -5.43 -1.74 3.00
C LEU A 193 -5.48 -0.25 2.61
N THR A 194 -6.24 0.59 3.32
CA THR A 194 -6.23 2.04 3.06
C THR A 194 -4.91 2.70 3.49
N ASP A 195 -4.24 2.18 4.52
CA ASP A 195 -2.88 2.61 4.90
C ASP A 195 -1.85 2.14 3.86
N ALA A 196 -1.98 0.93 3.31
CA ALA A 196 -1.17 0.48 2.16
C ALA A 196 -1.40 1.40 0.94
N LEU A 197 -2.66 1.79 0.65
CA LEU A 197 -2.99 2.75 -0.40
C LEU A 197 -2.34 4.11 -0.18
N LYS A 198 -2.39 4.61 1.05
CA LYS A 198 -1.71 5.85 1.44
C LYS A 198 -0.22 5.79 1.10
N TYR A 199 0.49 4.70 1.43
CA TYR A 199 1.92 4.59 1.11
C TYR A 199 2.19 4.50 -0.39
N LEU A 200 1.34 3.80 -1.15
CA LEU A 200 1.49 3.72 -2.60
C LEU A 200 1.32 5.09 -3.29
N ILE A 201 0.39 5.91 -2.78
CA ILE A 201 -0.04 7.13 -3.45
C ILE A 201 0.65 8.39 -2.91
N LEU A 202 0.89 8.53 -1.61
CA LEU A 202 1.48 9.74 -1.04
C LEU A 202 3.00 9.77 -1.20
N ARG A 203 3.44 9.89 -2.45
CA ARG A 203 4.83 9.99 -2.86
C ARG A 203 5.29 11.44 -2.84
N LYS A 204 6.58 11.65 -2.55
CA LYS A 204 7.19 12.97 -2.42
C LYS A 204 6.96 13.83 -3.67
N GLU A 205 7.11 13.23 -4.85
CA GLU A 205 6.90 13.87 -6.14
C GLU A 205 5.47 14.38 -6.34
N TRP A 206 4.46 13.57 -6.01
CA TRP A 206 3.05 13.93 -6.19
C TRP A 206 2.57 14.92 -5.14
N ILE A 207 3.04 14.78 -3.89
CA ILE A 207 2.80 15.76 -2.83
C ILE A 207 3.34 17.12 -3.24
N LYS A 208 4.57 17.18 -3.77
CA LYS A 208 5.19 18.43 -4.22
C LYS A 208 4.40 19.07 -5.37
N MET A 209 3.98 18.28 -6.36
CA MET A 209 3.15 18.79 -7.46
C MET A 209 1.81 19.36 -6.97
N TRP A 210 1.14 18.65 -6.06
CA TRP A 210 -0.13 19.09 -5.47
C TRP A 210 0.01 20.37 -4.63
N GLN A 211 1.08 20.50 -3.85
CA GLN A 211 1.34 21.71 -3.05
C GLN A 211 1.68 22.92 -3.92
N ASN A 212 2.41 22.73 -5.02
CA ASN A 212 2.80 23.82 -5.93
C ASN A 212 1.68 24.22 -6.91
N GLY A 213 0.72 23.33 -7.16
CA GLY A 213 -0.43 23.58 -8.04
C GLY A 213 -1.61 24.25 -7.34
N ARG A 214 -1.48 24.56 -6.04
CA ARG A 214 -2.39 25.37 -5.24
C ARG A 214 -1.86 26.80 -5.17
#